data_AF-A0A0Q4IV39-F1
#
_entry.id   AF-A0A0Q4IV39-F1
#
_cell.length_a   1.000
_cell.length_b   1.000
_cell.length_c   1.000
_cell.angle_alpha   90.00
_cell.angle_beta   90.00
_cell.angle_gamma   90.00
#
_symmetry.space_group_name_H-M   'P 1'
#
loop_
_entity.id
_entity.type
_entity.pdbx_description
1 polymer ?
#
loop_
_entity_poly.entity_id
_entity_poly.type
_entity_poly.pdbx_seq_one_letter_code
_entity_poly.pdbx_strand_id
1 'polypeptide(L)'
;MKSLMFVVLAVGATGAAAQTPRQDYPSCNRTEQHAVEGELGGSIKDPRQAHISVRANILQADIGTARKARRITERQGTQLWQRVDRVRRATDRFVAKQGFLSTAERASYDRELDAIALRICR
;
A
#
# COMPACT_ATOMS: atom_id res chain seq x y z
N MET A 1 -61.46 11.28 -35.46
CA MET A 1 -61.43 10.31 -34.36
C MET A 1 -60.39 9.26 -34.75
N LYS A 2 -59.09 9.44 -34.46
CA LYS A 2 -58.36 9.32 -33.18
C LYS A 2 -58.36 7.88 -32.64
N SER A 3 -57.32 7.12 -33.00
CA SER A 3 -56.84 5.99 -32.23
C SER A 3 -55.32 6.11 -32.10
N LEU A 4 -54.89 6.52 -30.90
CA LEU A 4 -53.48 6.59 -30.50
C LEU A 4 -52.92 5.17 -30.35
N MET A 5 -51.76 4.92 -30.95
CA MET A 5 -50.87 3.83 -30.54
C MET A 5 -50.23 4.20 -29.20
N PHE A 6 -50.32 3.29 -28.22
CA PHE A 6 -49.51 3.34 -27.01
C PHE A 6 -48.52 2.18 -27.06
N VAL A 7 -47.26 2.47 -27.37
CA VAL A 7 -46.13 1.56 -27.14
C VAL A 7 -45.58 1.85 -25.76
N VAL A 8 -45.82 0.94 -24.81
CA VAL A 8 -45.23 1.01 -23.47
C VAL A 8 -43.90 0.25 -23.51
N LEU A 9 -42.79 1.00 -23.57
CA LEU A 9 -41.45 0.48 -23.34
C LEU A 9 -41.17 0.49 -21.84
N ALA A 10 -41.34 -0.66 -21.19
CA ALA A 10 -40.88 -0.88 -19.83
C ALA A 10 -39.36 -1.11 -19.84
N VAL A 11 -38.58 -0.05 -19.62
CA VAL A 11 -37.14 -0.16 -19.39
C VAL A 11 -36.94 -0.65 -17.95
N GLY A 12 -36.67 -1.94 -17.80
CA GLY A 12 -36.19 -2.51 -16.54
C GLY A 12 -34.80 -1.95 -16.24
N ALA A 13 -34.71 -1.02 -15.29
CA ALA A 13 -33.44 -0.59 -14.75
C ALA A 13 -32.84 -1.73 -13.91
N THR A 14 -32.04 -2.60 -14.53
CA THR A 14 -31.13 -3.45 -13.77
C THR A 14 -30.07 -2.53 -13.16
N GLY A 15 -30.29 -2.13 -11.92
CA GLY A 15 -29.26 -1.50 -11.09
C GLY A 15 -28.13 -2.50 -10.90
N ALA A 16 -27.18 -2.53 -11.83
CA ALA A 16 -25.87 -3.06 -11.56
C ALA A 16 -25.31 -2.18 -10.45
N ALA A 17 -25.32 -2.68 -9.22
CA ALA A 17 -24.59 -2.07 -8.13
C ALA A 17 -23.13 -2.00 -8.59
N ALA A 18 -22.71 -0.82 -9.05
CA ALA A 18 -21.33 -0.53 -9.34
C ALA A 18 -20.59 -0.69 -8.02
N GLN A 19 -19.98 -1.86 -7.81
CA GLN A 19 -18.98 -2.04 -6.78
C GLN A 19 -17.92 -1.00 -7.09
N THR A 20 -17.87 0.06 -6.29
CA THR A 20 -16.81 1.06 -6.38
C THR A 20 -15.52 0.27 -6.32
N PRO A 21 -14.61 0.38 -7.32
CA PRO A 21 -13.34 -0.31 -7.24
C PRO A 21 -12.73 0.07 -5.91
N ARG A 22 -12.53 -0.92 -5.04
CA ARG A 22 -11.73 -0.72 -3.85
C ARG A 22 -10.40 -0.22 -4.40
N GLN A 23 -10.08 1.04 -4.15
CA GLN A 23 -8.83 1.61 -4.61
C GLN A 23 -7.77 0.98 -3.73
N ASP A 24 -7.32 -0.21 -4.14
CA ASP A 24 -6.33 -0.98 -3.42
C ASP A 24 -5.02 -0.20 -3.49
N TYR A 25 -4.45 0.06 -2.33
CA TYR A 25 -3.18 0.77 -2.23
C TYR A 25 -2.07 -0.09 -2.86
N PRO A 26 -1.05 0.49 -3.50
CA PRO A 26 0.10 -0.27 -4.00
C PRO A 26 0.72 -1.19 -2.95
N SER A 27 0.74 -0.77 -1.67
CA SER A 27 1.19 -1.62 -0.55
C SER A 27 0.35 -2.88 -0.30
N CYS A 28 -0.85 -2.99 -0.88
CA CYS A 28 -1.74 -4.14 -0.75
C CYS A 28 -1.41 -5.27 -1.72
N ASN A 29 -0.73 -4.98 -2.84
CA ASN A 29 -0.26 -6.01 -3.75
C ASN A 29 1.07 -6.58 -3.26
N ARG A 30 1.02 -7.64 -2.44
CA ARG A 30 2.23 -8.23 -1.84
C ARG A 30 3.22 -8.76 -2.87
N THR A 31 2.73 -9.35 -3.95
CA THR A 31 3.59 -9.90 -5.01
C THR A 31 4.42 -8.80 -5.65
N GLU A 32 3.78 -7.69 -6.04
CA GLU A 32 4.50 -6.53 -6.58
C GLU A 32 5.39 -5.88 -5.53
N GLN A 33 4.91 -5.74 -4.29
CA GLN A 33 5.69 -5.15 -3.21
C GLN A 33 6.95 -5.95 -2.88
N HIS A 34 6.92 -7.28 -2.94
CA HIS A 34 8.11 -8.11 -2.69
C HIS A 34 9.07 -8.11 -3.89
N ALA A 35 8.60 -7.70 -5.07
CA ALA A 35 9.38 -7.60 -6.30
C ALA A 35 9.99 -6.22 -6.55
N VAL A 36 9.58 -5.15 -5.83
CA VAL A 36 10.12 -3.81 -6.09
C VAL A 36 11.63 -3.78 -5.89
N GLU A 37 12.32 -3.04 -6.74
CA GLU A 37 13.74 -2.77 -6.58
C GLU A 37 13.93 -1.30 -6.19
N GLY A 38 14.95 -1.03 -5.38
CA GLY A 38 15.34 0.32 -5.03
C GLY A 38 16.60 0.73 -5.75
N GLU A 39 16.68 2.01 -6.08
CA GLU A 39 17.90 2.58 -6.64
C GLU A 39 19.03 2.57 -5.61
N LEU A 40 20.23 2.21 -6.08
CA LEU A 40 21.46 2.36 -5.32
C LEU A 40 22.05 3.74 -5.57
N GLY A 41 22.57 4.38 -4.52
CA GLY A 41 23.07 5.74 -4.63
C GLY A 41 23.16 6.45 -3.28
N GLY A 42 23.94 7.53 -3.23
CA GLY A 42 24.15 8.27 -1.99
C GLY A 42 24.66 7.36 -0.86
N SER A 43 23.93 7.34 0.26
CA SER A 43 24.22 6.52 1.45
C SER A 43 23.71 5.08 1.37
N ILE A 44 22.89 4.71 0.37
CA ILE A 44 22.35 3.36 0.21
C ILE A 44 23.21 2.59 -0.79
N LYS A 45 23.90 1.56 -0.31
CA LYS A 45 24.77 0.69 -1.12
C LYS A 45 24.29 -0.76 -1.19
N ASP A 46 23.44 -1.17 -0.25
CA ASP A 46 22.90 -2.52 -0.19
C ASP A 46 21.55 -2.59 -0.95
N PRO A 47 21.40 -3.46 -1.97
CA PRO A 47 20.14 -3.60 -2.71
C PRO A 47 18.94 -3.97 -1.85
N ARG A 48 19.16 -4.72 -0.77
CA ARG A 48 18.09 -5.15 0.15
C ARG A 48 17.65 -3.99 1.05
N GLN A 49 18.57 -3.13 1.49
CA GLN A 49 18.26 -1.85 2.12
C GLN A 49 17.44 -0.96 1.17
N ALA A 50 17.86 -0.84 -0.09
CA ALA A 50 17.17 -0.05 -1.10
C ALA A 50 15.73 -0.54 -1.31
N HIS A 51 15.54 -1.86 -1.43
CA HIS A 51 14.23 -2.50 -1.48
C HIS A 51 13.34 -2.10 -0.30
N ILE A 52 13.82 -2.25 0.94
CA ILE A 52 13.04 -1.89 2.14
C ILE A 52 12.72 -0.40 2.17
N SER A 53 13.65 0.47 1.75
CA SER A 53 13.43 1.92 1.67
C SER A 53 12.29 2.28 0.70
N VAL A 54 12.26 1.66 -0.49
CA VAL A 54 11.18 1.88 -1.46
C VAL A 54 9.83 1.42 -0.91
N ARG A 55 9.76 0.19 -0.40
CA ARG A 55 8.52 -0.34 0.20
C ARG A 55 8.01 0.54 1.34
N ALA A 56 8.92 1.01 2.19
CA ALA A 56 8.58 1.90 3.29
C ALA A 56 8.03 3.25 2.79
N ASN A 57 8.61 3.83 1.74
CA ASN A 57 8.10 5.06 1.13
C ASN A 57 6.69 4.88 0.57
N ILE A 58 6.47 3.80 -0.19
CA ILE A 58 5.15 3.45 -0.74
C ILE A 58 4.13 3.35 0.39
N LEU A 59 4.43 2.55 1.42
CA LEU A 59 3.50 2.33 2.52
C LEU A 59 3.24 3.61 3.34
N GLN A 60 4.22 4.48 3.54
CA GLN A 60 4.00 5.78 4.18
C GLN A 60 3.09 6.69 3.34
N ALA A 61 3.24 6.70 2.02
CA ALA A 61 2.35 7.42 1.12
C ALA A 61 0.92 6.88 1.20
N ASP A 62 0.75 5.56 1.21
CA ASP A 62 -0.54 4.88 1.28
C ASP A 62 -1.25 5.13 2.62
N ILE A 63 -0.53 5.10 3.74
CA ILE A 63 -1.04 5.50 5.06
C ILE A 63 -1.54 6.96 5.00
N GLY A 64 -0.76 7.85 4.37
CA GLY A 64 -1.15 9.24 4.17
C GLY A 64 -2.44 9.38 3.36
N THR A 65 -2.58 8.60 2.29
CA THR A 65 -3.78 8.55 1.44
C THR A 65 -4.98 7.99 2.20
N ALA A 66 -4.81 6.90 2.96
CA ALA A 66 -5.86 6.31 3.79
C ALA A 66 -6.39 7.27 4.86
N ARG A 67 -5.49 8.05 5.48
CA ARG A 67 -5.83 9.09 6.44
C ARG A 67 -6.63 10.22 5.78
N LYS A 68 -6.16 10.74 4.64
CA LYS A 68 -6.86 11.81 3.89
C LYS A 68 -8.25 11.35 3.40
N ALA A 69 -8.38 10.09 3.01
CA ALA A 69 -9.64 9.46 2.64
C ALA A 69 -10.53 9.09 3.84
N ARG A 70 -10.10 9.41 5.08
CA ARG A 70 -10.80 9.11 6.34
C ARG A 70 -11.09 7.61 6.55
N ARG A 71 -10.33 6.71 5.92
CA ARG A 71 -10.42 5.26 6.14
C ARG A 71 -9.76 4.82 7.44
N ILE A 72 -8.81 5.61 7.92
CA ILE A 72 -8.18 5.48 9.23
C ILE A 72 -8.17 6.85 9.94
N THR A 73 -8.13 6.83 11.27
CA THR A 73 -8.02 8.07 12.06
C THR A 73 -6.62 8.66 12.00
N GLU A 74 -6.48 9.94 12.37
CA GLU A 74 -5.18 10.61 12.51
C GLU A 74 -4.22 9.81 13.39
N ARG A 75 -4.70 9.39 14.57
CA ARG A 75 -3.92 8.61 15.53
C ARG A 75 -3.46 7.28 14.94
N GLN A 76 -4.34 6.57 14.23
CA GLN A 76 -3.98 5.32 13.55
C GLN A 76 -2.93 5.57 12.46
N GLY A 77 -3.12 6.61 11.64
CA GLY A 77 -2.16 7.02 10.61
C GLY A 77 -0.78 7.28 11.19
N THR A 78 -0.68 8.11 12.24
CA THR A 78 0.58 8.42 12.92
C THR A 78 1.24 7.17 13.49
N GLN A 79 0.48 6.30 14.15
CA GLN A 79 1.01 5.05 14.71
C GLN A 79 1.57 4.11 13.63
N LEU A 80 0.86 3.96 12.50
CA LEU A 80 1.33 3.14 11.39
C LEU A 80 2.56 3.76 10.72
N TRP A 81 2.55 5.07 10.49
CA TRP A 81 3.68 5.78 9.89
C TRP A 81 4.96 5.62 10.73
N GLN A 82 4.85 5.76 12.06
CA GLN A 82 5.96 5.54 12.99
C GLN A 82 6.46 4.09 13.00
N ARG A 83 5.59 3.11 12.79
CA ARG A 83 6.00 1.70 12.65
C ARG A 83 6.85 1.50 11.40
N VAL A 84 6.44 2.09 10.27
CA VAL A 84 7.23 2.05 9.03
C VAL A 84 8.59 2.74 9.22
N ASP A 85 8.61 3.90 9.89
CA ASP A 85 9.87 4.60 10.18
C ASP A 85 10.81 3.77 11.07
N ARG A 86 10.27 3.01 12.02
CA ARG A 86 11.08 2.07 12.83
C ARG A 86 11.71 0.96 12.00
N VAL A 87 10.99 0.40 11.03
CA VAL A 87 11.54 -0.60 10.10
C VAL A 87 12.71 0.01 9.32
N ARG A 88 12.51 1.20 8.72
CA ARG A 88 13.57 1.91 7.97
C ARG A 88 14.82 2.10 8.84
N ARG A 89 14.67 2.67 10.04
CA ARG A 89 15.81 2.91 10.94
C ARG A 89 16.47 1.62 11.41
N ALA A 90 15.70 0.55 11.62
CA ALA A 90 16.26 -0.74 11.99
C ALA A 90 17.13 -1.30 10.87
N THR A 91 16.62 -1.28 9.63
CA THR A 91 17.35 -1.63 8.41
C THR A 91 18.63 -0.80 8.26
N ASP A 92 18.54 0.53 8.35
CA ASP A 92 19.69 1.43 8.22
C ASP A 92 20.77 1.16 9.28
N ARG A 93 20.37 0.96 10.55
CA ARG A 93 21.31 0.61 11.62
C ARG A 93 21.97 -0.74 11.42
N PHE A 94 21.23 -1.72 10.89
CA PHE A 94 21.76 -3.04 10.63
C PHE A 94 22.83 -3.00 9.53
N VAL A 95 22.52 -2.31 8.43
CA VAL A 95 23.45 -2.11 7.31
C VAL A 95 24.66 -1.28 7.76
N ALA A 96 24.46 -0.23 8.57
CA ALA A 96 25.58 0.54 9.12
C ALA A 96 26.52 -0.32 10.00
N LYS A 97 25.99 -1.35 10.66
CA LYS A 97 26.78 -2.23 11.54
C LYS A 97 27.56 -3.31 10.77
N GLN A 98 26.97 -3.94 9.76
CA GLN A 98 27.59 -5.10 9.08
C GLN A 98 27.82 -4.92 7.57
N GLY A 99 27.38 -3.80 6.99
CA GLY A 99 27.58 -3.44 5.58
C GLY A 99 26.46 -3.87 4.62
N PHE A 100 25.57 -4.78 5.03
CA PHE A 100 24.51 -5.32 4.17
C PHE A 100 23.33 -5.88 4.99
N LEU A 101 22.20 -6.16 4.34
CA LEU A 101 21.16 -7.03 4.90
C LEU A 101 21.28 -8.45 4.35
N SER A 102 21.12 -9.47 5.18
CA SER A 102 20.93 -10.85 4.74
C SER A 102 19.55 -11.06 4.08
N THR A 103 19.37 -12.17 3.35
CA THR A 103 18.06 -12.54 2.79
C THR A 103 17.02 -12.74 3.90
N ALA A 104 17.43 -13.33 5.03
CA ALA A 104 16.56 -13.56 6.17
C ALA A 104 16.14 -12.25 6.86
N GLU A 105 17.05 -11.29 7.01
CA GLU A 105 16.76 -9.97 7.54
C GLU A 105 15.79 -9.21 6.63
N ARG A 106 16.05 -9.18 5.32
CA ARG A 106 15.12 -8.61 4.34
C ARG A 106 13.73 -9.23 4.50
N ALA A 107 13.63 -10.56 4.47
CA ALA A 107 12.34 -11.25 4.59
C ALA A 107 11.64 -10.95 5.93
N SER A 108 12.39 -10.70 7.01
CA SER A 108 11.82 -10.29 8.30
C SER A 108 11.21 -8.90 8.23
N TYR A 109 11.93 -7.92 7.68
CA TYR A 109 11.39 -6.58 7.50
C TYR A 109 10.23 -6.57 6.51
N ASP A 110 10.27 -7.43 5.48
CA ASP A 110 9.19 -7.56 4.52
C ASP A 110 7.88 -7.99 5.18
N ARG A 111 7.93 -8.97 6.09
CA ARG A 111 6.78 -9.41 6.88
C ARG A 111 6.25 -8.31 7.80
N GLU A 112 7.13 -7.48 8.37
CA GLU A 112 6.71 -6.37 9.22
C GLU A 112 5.97 -5.30 8.42
N LEU A 113 6.47 -4.94 7.24
CA LEU A 113 5.80 -4.03 6.32
C LEU A 113 4.46 -4.59 5.84
N ASP A 114 4.37 -5.89 5.51
CA ASP A 114 3.11 -6.54 5.15
C ASP A 114 2.07 -6.47 6.28
N ALA A 115 2.51 -6.68 7.52
CA ALA A 115 1.63 -6.60 8.69
C ALA A 115 1.12 -5.18 8.95
N ILE A 116 1.89 -4.15 8.60
CA ILE A 116 1.46 -2.75 8.65
C ILE A 116 0.46 -2.48 7.50
N ALA A 117 0.77 -2.91 6.28
CA ALA A 117 -0.09 -2.72 5.11
C ALA A 117 -1.50 -3.33 5.31
N LEU A 118 -1.60 -4.51 5.91
CA LEU A 118 -2.89 -5.15 6.25
C LEU A 118 -3.83 -4.27 7.09
N ARG A 119 -3.32 -3.23 7.75
CA ARG A 119 -4.15 -2.30 8.54
C ARG A 119 -4.90 -1.29 7.68
N ILE A 120 -4.47 -1.08 6.43
CA ILE A 120 -5.08 -0.15 5.48
C ILE A 120 -5.63 -0.83 4.23
N CYS A 121 -5.24 -2.09 3.95
CA CYS A 121 -5.68 -2.88 2.81
C CYS A 121 -7.05 -3.55 3.00
N ARG A 122 -8.04 -2.78 3.45
CA ARG A 122 -9.33 -3.33 3.86
C ARG A 122 -10.49 -2.98 2.97
#